data_AF-A0A521FLF9-F1
#
_entry.id   AF-A0A521FLF9-F1
#
_cell.length_a   1.000
_cell.length_b   1.000
_cell.length_c   1.000
_cell.angle_alpha   90.00
_cell.angle_beta   90.00
_cell.angle_gamma   90.00
#
_symmetry.space_group_name_H-M   'P 1'
#
loop_
_entity.id
_entity.type
_entity.pdbx_description
1 polymer ?
#
loop_
_entity_poly.entity_id
_entity_poly.type
_entity_poly.pdbx_seq_one_letter_code
_entity_poly.pdbx_strand_id
1 'polypeptide(L)'
;MDIARILSAIKGENVSYFCPDPGSYIAKLRAKGAPERMLKVVDGFSGSMRKGEFDDEGKDLTTILGRRPADLQGLPRSVYTD
;
A
#
# COMPACT_ATOMS: atom_id res chain seq x y z
N MET A 1 0.69 -8.89 -5.09
CA MET A 1 0.06 -8.80 -6.43
C MET A 1 -1.41 -8.38 -6.35
N ASP A 2 -2.08 -8.64 -5.22
CA ASP A 2 -3.53 -8.49 -5.12
C ASP A 2 -4.00 -7.04 -5.14
N ILE A 3 -3.21 -6.11 -4.58
CA ILE A 3 -3.51 -4.66 -4.66
C ILE A 3 -3.56 -4.17 -6.10
N ALA A 4 -2.62 -4.57 -6.96
CA ALA A 4 -2.62 -4.16 -8.37
C ALA A 4 -3.86 -4.67 -9.10
N ARG A 5 -4.30 -5.91 -8.82
CA ARG A 5 -5.55 -6.47 -9.39
C ARG A 5 -6.79 -5.69 -8.92
N ILE A 6 -6.87 -5.38 -7.63
CA ILE A 6 -7.97 -4.59 -7.06
C ILE A 6 -8.01 -3.21 -7.73
N LEU A 7 -6.86 -2.53 -7.86
CA LEU A 7 -6.77 -1.23 -8.53
C LEU A 7 -7.16 -1.31 -10.01
N SER A 8 -6.72 -2.35 -10.74
CA SER A 8 -7.14 -2.55 -12.13
C SER A 8 -8.65 -2.68 -12.27
N ALA A 9 -9.29 -3.45 -11.39
CA ALA A 9 -10.74 -3.62 -11.39
C ALA A 9 -11.49 -2.32 -11.07
N ILE A 10 -10.94 -1.48 -10.18
CA ILE A 10 -11.54 -0.20 -9.81
C ILE A 10 -11.40 0.83 -10.95
N LYS A 11 -10.22 0.90 -11.58
CA LYS A 11 -9.92 1.89 -12.64
C LYS A 11 -10.42 1.49 -14.02
N GLY A 12 -10.66 0.20 -14.26
CA GLY A 12 -11.00 -0.31 -15.59
C GLY A 12 -9.82 -0.34 -16.58
N GLU A 13 -8.59 -0.16 -16.09
CA GLU A 13 -7.35 -0.23 -16.87
C GLU A 13 -6.36 -1.22 -16.22
N ASN A 14 -5.40 -1.73 -17.00
CA ASN A 14 -4.43 -2.68 -16.47
C ASN A 14 -3.33 -1.98 -15.64
N VAL A 15 -3.42 -2.11 -14.32
CA VAL A 15 -2.39 -1.68 -13.37
C VAL A 15 -1.48 -2.88 -13.03
N SER A 16 -0.20 -2.76 -13.38
CA SER A 16 0.82 -3.78 -13.09
C SER A 16 1.54 -3.49 -11.77
N TYR A 17 1.79 -4.52 -10.97
CA TYR A 17 2.66 -4.41 -9.80
C TYR A 17 4.13 -4.36 -10.25
N PHE A 18 4.86 -3.32 -9.83
CA PHE A 18 6.28 -3.16 -10.11
C PHE A 18 7.04 -3.01 -8.79
N CYS A 19 7.97 -3.94 -8.53
CA CYS A 19 8.83 -3.96 -7.34
C CYS A 19 10.27 -3.62 -7.77
N PRO A 20 10.62 -2.33 -7.91
CA PRO A 20 12.00 -1.94 -8.19
C PRO A 20 12.91 -2.23 -6.99
N ASP A 21 14.23 -2.14 -7.20
CA ASP A 21 15.15 -2.08 -6.08
C ASP A 21 14.86 -0.83 -5.20
N PRO A 22 15.14 -0.88 -3.88
CA PRO A 22 14.81 0.20 -2.96
C PRO A 22 15.43 1.55 -3.36
N GLY A 23 16.67 1.54 -3.86
CA GLY A 23 17.38 2.76 -4.27
C GLY A 23 16.66 3.46 -5.43
N SER A 24 16.29 2.70 -6.46
CA SER A 24 15.51 3.20 -7.60
C SER A 24 14.12 3.70 -7.19
N TYR A 25 13.47 3.06 -6.22
CA TYR A 25 12.16 3.49 -5.72
C TYR A 25 12.24 4.87 -5.07
N ILE A 26 13.16 5.04 -4.11
CA ILE A 26 13.35 6.29 -3.38
C ILE A 26 13.82 7.41 -4.31
N ALA A 27 14.73 7.12 -5.25
CA ALA A 27 15.18 8.09 -6.23
C ALA A 27 14.03 8.63 -7.10
N LYS A 28 13.11 7.76 -7.53
CA LYS A 28 11.92 8.18 -8.28
C LYS A 28 10.98 9.04 -7.44
N LEU A 29 10.76 8.71 -6.17
CA LEU A 29 9.92 9.52 -5.28
C LEU A 29 10.54 10.90 -5.03
N ARG A 30 11.85 10.97 -4.82
CA ARG A 30 12.60 12.22 -4.69
C ARG A 30 12.45 13.09 -5.95
N ALA A 31 12.63 12.50 -7.13
CA ALA A 31 12.50 13.21 -8.40
C ALA A 31 11.08 13.76 -8.65
N LYS A 32 10.06 13.14 -8.05
CA LYS A 32 8.66 13.62 -8.07
C LYS A 32 8.36 14.68 -6.99
N GLY A 33 9.37 15.13 -6.24
CA GLY A 33 9.22 16.21 -5.25
C GLY A 33 8.81 15.75 -3.86
N ALA A 34 8.87 14.46 -3.55
CA ALA A 34 8.58 13.97 -2.20
C ALA A 34 9.58 14.56 -1.17
N PRO A 35 9.12 15.08 -0.02
CA PRO A 35 10.02 15.62 1.00
C PRO A 35 10.96 14.58 1.58
N GLU A 36 12.22 14.94 1.86
CA GLU A 36 13.24 14.02 2.39
C GLU A 36 12.81 13.29 3.67
N ARG A 37 12.03 13.95 4.55
CA ARG A 37 11.48 13.30 5.75
C ARG A 37 10.54 12.15 5.39
N MET A 38 9.70 12.30 4.35
CA MET A 38 8.82 11.22 3.89
C MET A 38 9.61 10.09 3.24
N LEU A 39 10.68 10.41 2.49
CA LEU A 39 11.51 9.38 1.85
C LEU A 39 12.10 8.41 2.87
N LYS A 40 12.61 8.91 4.00
CA LYS A 40 13.12 8.05 5.08
C LYS A 40 12.05 7.15 5.68
N VAL A 41 10.84 7.68 5.86
CA VAL A 41 9.69 6.89 6.37
C VAL A 41 9.34 5.80 5.36
N VAL A 42 9.17 6.16 4.08
CA VAL A 42 8.82 5.20 3.02
C VAL A 42 9.89 4.11 2.88
N ASP A 43 11.17 4.46 2.96
CA ASP A 43 12.26 3.49 2.91
C ASP A 43 12.18 2.48 4.07
N GLY A 44 12.01 2.97 5.30
CA GLY A 44 11.85 2.13 6.49
C GLY A 44 10.63 1.20 6.39
N PHE A 45 9.46 1.76 6.10
CA PHE A 45 8.21 0.99 6.02
C PHE A 45 8.27 -0.04 4.88
N SER A 46 8.70 0.34 3.68
CA SER A 46 8.78 -0.61 2.55
C SER A 46 9.81 -1.71 2.80
N GLY A 47 10.94 -1.39 3.46
CA GLY A 47 11.92 -2.38 3.89
C GLY A 47 11.36 -3.39 4.89
N SER A 48 10.61 -2.93 5.89
CA SER A 48 9.93 -3.79 6.87
C SER A 48 8.79 -4.61 6.26
N MET A 49 7.97 -4.03 5.38
CA MET A 49 6.93 -4.77 4.63
C MET A 49 7.54 -5.91 3.80
N ARG A 50 8.69 -5.68 3.15
CA ARG A 50 9.39 -6.74 2.40
C ARG A 50 9.85 -7.90 3.29
N LYS A 51 10.09 -7.65 4.58
CA LYS A 51 10.45 -8.69 5.56
C LYS A 51 9.23 -9.39 6.15
N GLY A 52 8.01 -9.01 5.78
CA GLY A 52 6.77 -9.55 6.35
C GLY A 52 6.45 -9.01 7.74
N GLU A 53 7.12 -7.94 8.22
CA GLU A 53 6.88 -7.38 9.56
C GLU A 53 5.47 -6.77 9.71
N PHE A 54 4.71 -6.66 8.63
CA PHE A 54 3.33 -6.18 8.59
C PHE A 54 2.32 -7.27 8.17
N ASP A 55 2.77 -8.50 7.96
CA ASP A 55 1.90 -9.63 7.60
C ASP A 55 1.34 -10.28 8.88
N ASP A 56 0.48 -9.55 9.59
CA ASP A 56 -0.19 -10.02 10.81
C ASP A 56 -1.67 -10.34 10.57
N GLU A 57 -2.10 -11.53 11.01
CA GLU A 57 -3.47 -12.03 10.94
C GLU A 57 -4.08 -12.15 12.34
N GLY A 58 -4.17 -11.01 13.04
CA GLY A 58 -4.76 -10.91 14.37
C GLY A 58 -6.30 -10.74 14.37
N LYS A 59 -6.95 -11.17 15.46
CA LYS A 59 -8.39 -10.92 15.70
C LYS A 59 -8.66 -9.67 16.51
N ASP A 60 -7.63 -9.00 17.00
CA ASP A 60 -7.75 -7.87 17.94
C ASP A 60 -8.65 -6.76 17.42
N LEU A 61 -8.49 -6.37 16.15
CA LEU A 61 -9.37 -5.37 15.53
C LEU A 61 -10.83 -5.83 15.49
N THR A 62 -11.09 -7.11 15.22
CA THR A 62 -12.46 -7.66 15.23
C THR A 62 -13.03 -7.62 16.64
N THR A 63 -12.23 -7.96 17.65
CA THR A 63 -12.61 -7.93 19.07
C THR A 63 -12.92 -6.51 19.53
N ILE A 64 -12.03 -5.55 19.25
CA ILE A 64 -12.17 -4.16 19.68
C ILE A 64 -13.35 -3.47 18.98
N LEU A 65 -13.55 -3.73 17.68
CA LEU A 65 -14.60 -3.08 16.90
C LEU A 65 -15.98 -3.73 17.08
N GLY A 66 -16.05 -4.98 17.57
CA GLY A 66 -17.29 -5.76 17.64
C GLY A 66 -17.89 -6.13 16.27
N ARG A 67 -17.13 -5.92 15.19
CA ARG A 67 -17.50 -6.25 13.80
C ARG A 67 -16.24 -6.62 13.01
N ARG A 68 -16.42 -7.24 11.85
CA ARG A 68 -15.31 -7.48 10.92
C ARG A 68 -14.74 -6.14 10.42
N PRO A 69 -13.40 -5.99 10.31
CA PRO A 69 -12.77 -4.88 9.61
C PRO A 69 -13.28 -4.78 8.17
N ALA A 70 -13.25 -3.58 7.61
CA ALA A 70 -13.58 -3.40 6.20
C ALA A 70 -12.55 -4.15 5.34
N ASP A 71 -13.03 -4.81 4.29
CA ASP A 71 -12.15 -5.34 3.26
C ASP A 71 -11.72 -4.23 2.30
N LEU A 72 -10.64 -4.49 1.54
CA LEU A 72 -10.14 -3.52 0.56
C LEU A 72 -11.13 -3.26 -0.57
N GLN A 73 -12.02 -4.22 -0.87
CA GLN A 73 -13.02 -4.09 -1.94
C GLN A 73 -14.23 -3.23 -1.53
N GLY A 74 -14.51 -3.15 -0.24
CA GLY A 74 -15.59 -2.37 0.36
C GLY A 74 -15.20 -0.93 0.68
N LEU A 75 -13.95 -0.53 0.42
CA LEU A 75 -13.54 0.87 0.49
C LEU A 75 -14.22 1.68 -0.63
N PRO A 76 -14.68 2.92 -0.37
CA PRO A 76 -15.32 3.74 -1.38
C PRO A 76 -14.42 3.96 -2.60
N ARG A 77 -14.98 3.85 -3.81
CA ARG A 77 -14.23 4.11 -5.05
C ARG A 77 -13.61 5.52 -5.11
N SER A 78 -14.21 6.48 -4.42
CA SER A 78 -13.69 7.85 -4.27
C SER A 78 -12.33 7.92 -3.59
N VAL A 79 -11.87 6.87 -2.90
CA VAL A 79 -10.51 6.80 -2.33
C VAL A 79 -9.47 6.55 -3.43
N TYR A 80 -9.87 5.99 -4.57
CA TYR A 80 -8.99 5.55 -5.65
C TYR A 80 -9.10 6.36 -6.94
N THR A 81 -10.02 7.31 -6.96
CA THR A 81 -10.34 8.14 -8.12
C THR A 81 -10.09 9.59 -7.72
N ASP A 82 -8.95 10.13 -8.15
CA ASP A 82 -8.70 11.57 -8.25
C ASP A 82 -9.29 12.07 -9.59
#